data_AF-A0A350M3Z0-F1
#
_entry.id   AF-A0A350M3Z0-F1
#
_cell.length_a   1.000
_cell.length_b   1.000
_cell.length_c   1.000
_cell.angle_alpha   90.00
_cell.angle_beta   90.00
_cell.angle_gamma   90.00
#
_symmetry.space_group_name_H-M   'P 1'
#
loop_
_entity.id
_entity.type
_entity.pdbx_description
1 polymer ?
#
loop_
_entity_poly.entity_id
_entity_poly.type
_entity_poly.pdbx_seq_one_letter_code
_entity_poly.pdbx_strand_id
1 'polypeptide(L)'
;MNKKVLLMFLVFALGYTRVMGQSINKEFDKMIFLFIDEKYEKCANMGIKFTEDDELRKDPIPYLYVSMSMFEISKDRTLDEKHPDAFKNALKYAYKYRKKDDKGIYLEKYEGFLTALKDSANKLGQYWLQQEQYRKASSTYLNIVRFDPDDPIMQLWEGISEIKAKNVGEGERNMTLAMEKIDENFLPDKVVLWVSSKGMEEYAAYMEYKGDYAGKRKGQKMAEKFKKYSPEEIERQKKLEAEKNKPKREVKSFETDDNAVKNQKPKIIGTNENADDVKKELERIEQEQKESKQPKRQTKTFESDN
;
A
#
# COMPACT_ATOMS: atom_id res chain seq x y z
N MET A 1 -22.04 -44.55 26.91
CA MET A 1 -21.16 -44.27 25.74
C MET A 1 -20.06 -45.33 25.69
N ASN A 2 -19.94 -46.08 24.59
CA ASN A 2 -18.99 -47.19 24.50
C ASN A 2 -17.55 -46.68 24.65
N LYS A 3 -16.73 -47.31 25.50
CA LYS A 3 -15.31 -46.92 25.70
C LYS A 3 -14.52 -46.89 24.38
N LYS A 4 -14.92 -47.71 23.39
CA LYS A 4 -14.36 -47.72 22.03
C LYS A 4 -14.72 -46.48 21.20
N VAL A 5 -15.90 -45.87 21.43
CA VAL A 5 -16.35 -44.65 20.76
C VAL A 5 -15.66 -43.41 21.35
N LEU A 6 -15.42 -43.40 22.67
CA LEU A 6 -14.65 -42.33 23.32
C LEU A 6 -13.17 -42.31 22.83
N LEU A 7 -12.57 -43.48 22.59
CA LEU A 7 -11.20 -43.60 22.07
C LEU A 7 -11.08 -43.08 20.63
N MET A 8 -12.12 -43.27 19.80
CA MET A 8 -12.13 -42.84 18.40
C MET A 8 -12.25 -41.32 18.25
N PHE A 9 -12.94 -40.64 19.17
CA PHE A 9 -12.97 -39.18 19.24
C PHE A 9 -11.63 -38.57 19.72
N LEU A 10 -10.89 -39.28 20.59
CA LEU A 10 -9.62 -38.80 21.13
C LEU A 10 -8.48 -38.88 20.10
N VAL A 11 -8.52 -39.85 19.18
CA VAL A 11 -7.57 -39.95 18.05
C VAL A 11 -7.89 -38.91 16.96
N PHE A 12 -9.16 -38.51 16.78
CA PHE A 12 -9.53 -37.45 15.84
C PHE A 12 -9.14 -36.05 16.36
N ALA A 13 -9.17 -35.83 17.68
CA ALA A 13 -8.75 -34.57 18.29
C ALA A 13 -7.24 -34.29 18.21
N LEU A 14 -6.40 -35.33 18.15
CA LEU A 14 -4.94 -35.19 18.01
C LEU A 14 -4.47 -34.89 16.57
N GLY A 15 -5.37 -34.95 15.58
CA GLY A 15 -5.07 -34.63 14.18
C GLY A 15 -5.17 -33.15 13.81
N TYR A 16 -5.73 -32.29 14.67
CA TYR A 16 -6.07 -30.90 14.34
C TYR A 16 -5.06 -29.84 14.79
N THR A 17 -3.95 -30.21 15.43
CA THR A 17 -2.94 -29.24 15.91
C THR A 17 -1.77 -29.00 14.93
N ARG A 18 -1.95 -29.25 13.63
CA ARG A 18 -1.01 -28.77 12.60
C ARG A 18 -1.48 -27.48 11.95
N VAL A 19 -1.58 -26.41 12.72
CA VAL A 19 -1.77 -25.06 12.16
C VAL A 19 -0.85 -24.09 12.91
N MET A 20 -0.09 -23.32 12.10
CA MET A 20 0.72 -22.13 12.43
C MET A 20 2.14 -22.40 12.96
N GLY A 21 3.03 -22.80 12.05
CA GLY A 21 4.48 -22.80 12.28
C GLY A 21 5.23 -23.55 11.19
N GLN A 22 5.02 -23.23 9.92
CA GLN A 22 5.93 -23.74 8.87
C GLN A 22 7.28 -23.04 9.06
N SER A 23 8.22 -23.74 9.71
CA SER A 23 9.61 -23.34 9.74
C SER A 23 10.12 -23.26 8.31
N ILE A 24 10.83 -22.17 7.99
CA ILE A 24 11.53 -22.04 6.70
C ILE A 24 12.38 -23.30 6.47
N ASN A 25 12.36 -23.84 5.25
CA ASN A 25 13.20 -24.98 4.91
C ASN A 25 14.66 -24.64 5.19
N LYS A 26 15.33 -25.47 6.00
CA LYS A 26 16.74 -25.27 6.43
C LYS A 26 17.71 -25.22 5.25
N GLU A 27 17.33 -25.77 4.10
CA GLU A 27 18.10 -25.66 2.86
C GLU A 27 18.30 -24.21 2.40
N PHE A 28 17.43 -23.29 2.84
CA PHE A 28 17.50 -21.86 2.53
C PHE A 28 18.34 -21.06 3.52
N ASP A 29 18.78 -21.64 4.65
CA ASP A 29 19.51 -20.91 5.70
C ASP A 29 20.73 -20.18 5.15
N LYS A 30 21.50 -20.84 4.26
CA LYS A 30 22.67 -20.22 3.63
C LYS A 30 22.32 -18.99 2.79
N MET A 31 21.21 -19.03 2.03
CA MET A 31 20.74 -17.88 1.26
C MET A 31 20.33 -16.73 2.20
N ILE A 32 19.65 -17.05 3.29
CA ILE A 32 19.22 -16.08 4.29
C ILE A 32 20.43 -15.43 4.97
N PHE A 33 21.44 -16.21 5.35
CA PHE A 33 22.69 -15.66 5.89
C PHE A 33 23.42 -14.78 4.88
N LEU A 34 23.44 -15.13 3.60
CA LEU A 34 24.00 -14.25 2.57
C LEU A 34 23.26 -12.91 2.48
N PHE A 35 21.95 -12.89 2.68
CA PHE A 35 21.18 -11.64 2.75
C PHE A 35 21.52 -10.82 4.01
N ILE A 36 21.61 -11.47 5.17
CA ILE A 36 21.97 -10.83 6.44
C ILE A 36 23.39 -10.25 6.40
N ASP A 37 24.31 -10.95 5.73
CA ASP A 37 25.68 -10.51 5.48
C ASP A 37 25.79 -9.43 4.37
N GLU A 38 24.65 -8.93 3.86
CA GLU A 38 24.56 -7.94 2.78
C GLU A 38 25.23 -8.38 1.46
N LYS A 39 25.44 -9.69 1.29
CA LYS A 39 26.00 -10.29 0.07
C LYS A 39 24.89 -10.53 -0.96
N TYR A 40 24.20 -9.45 -1.34
CA TYR A 40 22.96 -9.50 -2.12
C TYR A 40 23.09 -10.21 -3.46
N GLU A 41 24.18 -10.01 -4.21
CA GLU A 41 24.39 -10.72 -5.48
C GLU A 41 24.47 -12.24 -5.27
N LYS A 42 25.17 -12.68 -4.22
CA LYS A 42 25.31 -14.11 -3.89
C LYS A 42 23.99 -14.69 -3.40
N CYS A 43 23.25 -13.94 -2.59
CA CYS A 43 21.91 -14.31 -2.14
C CYS A 43 20.96 -14.49 -3.35
N ALA A 44 20.88 -13.49 -4.23
CA ALA A 44 20.04 -13.55 -5.43
C ALA A 44 20.41 -14.73 -6.33
N ASN A 45 21.71 -14.93 -6.61
CA ASN A 45 22.16 -16.06 -7.43
C ASN A 45 21.82 -17.42 -6.81
N MET A 46 21.91 -17.55 -5.48
CA MET A 46 21.53 -18.77 -4.78
C MET A 46 20.01 -18.99 -4.80
N GLY A 47 19.24 -17.95 -4.53
CA GLY A 47 17.77 -18.02 -4.60
C GLY A 47 17.29 -18.39 -5.99
N ILE A 48 17.89 -17.85 -7.07
CA ILE A 48 17.55 -18.21 -8.45
C ILE A 48 17.73 -19.72 -8.68
N LYS A 49 18.85 -20.31 -8.22
CA LYS A 49 19.08 -21.76 -8.33
C LYS A 49 17.98 -22.57 -7.64
N PHE A 50 17.55 -22.16 -6.44
CA PHE A 50 16.42 -22.81 -5.77
C PHE A 50 15.10 -22.63 -6.51
N THR A 51 14.90 -21.53 -7.23
CA THR A 51 13.69 -21.34 -8.06
C THR A 51 13.69 -22.15 -9.35
N GLU A 52 14.83 -22.69 -9.75
CA GLU A 52 15.02 -23.56 -10.93
C GLU A 52 14.98 -25.05 -10.56
N ASP A 53 15.26 -25.38 -9.31
CA ASP A 53 15.17 -26.73 -8.76
C ASP A 53 13.70 -27.22 -8.69
N ASP A 54 13.44 -28.44 -9.17
CA ASP A 54 12.08 -28.96 -9.33
C ASP A 54 11.31 -29.15 -8.02
N GLU A 55 12.02 -29.44 -6.93
CA GLU A 55 11.46 -29.64 -5.60
C GLU A 55 11.30 -28.30 -4.89
N LEU A 56 12.33 -27.45 -4.94
CA LEU A 56 12.41 -26.21 -4.16
C LEU A 56 11.68 -25.03 -4.79
N ARG A 57 11.44 -25.03 -6.11
CA ARG A 57 10.68 -23.97 -6.81
C ARG A 57 9.22 -23.83 -6.36
N LYS A 58 8.71 -24.76 -5.56
CA LYS A 58 7.35 -24.67 -5.00
C LYS A 58 7.31 -23.75 -3.79
N ASP A 59 8.43 -23.58 -3.10
CA ASP A 59 8.51 -22.75 -1.91
C ASP A 59 8.56 -21.25 -2.27
N PRO A 60 7.82 -20.38 -1.57
CA PRO A 60 7.85 -18.94 -1.80
C PRO A 60 9.15 -18.25 -1.37
N ILE A 61 9.89 -18.78 -0.38
CA ILE A 61 11.03 -18.11 0.26
C ILE A 61 12.18 -17.80 -0.71
N PRO A 62 12.60 -18.69 -1.63
CA PRO A 62 13.58 -18.35 -2.64
C PRO A 62 13.19 -17.13 -3.48
N TYR A 63 11.94 -17.05 -3.93
CA TYR A 63 11.47 -15.93 -4.73
C TYR A 63 11.49 -14.62 -3.93
N LEU A 64 11.11 -14.67 -2.65
CA LEU A 64 11.14 -13.52 -1.76
C LEU A 64 12.56 -12.98 -1.57
N TYR A 65 13.53 -13.84 -1.26
CA TYR A 65 14.90 -13.40 -1.01
C TYR A 65 15.63 -12.95 -2.29
N VAL A 66 15.28 -13.49 -3.46
CA VAL A 66 15.72 -12.93 -4.74
C VAL A 66 15.15 -11.51 -4.93
N SER A 67 13.86 -11.32 -4.64
CA SER A 67 13.21 -10.01 -4.74
C SER A 67 13.86 -8.98 -3.81
N MET A 68 14.04 -9.33 -2.54
CA MET A 68 14.69 -8.47 -1.54
C MET A 68 16.13 -8.13 -1.95
N SER A 69 16.91 -9.12 -2.37
CA SER A 69 18.31 -8.89 -2.78
C SER A 69 18.41 -7.99 -4.00
N MET A 70 17.54 -8.19 -5.00
CA MET A 70 17.48 -7.33 -6.18
C MET A 70 17.04 -5.91 -5.85
N PHE A 71 16.16 -5.74 -4.85
CA PHE A 71 15.78 -4.43 -4.37
C PHE A 71 16.95 -3.71 -3.68
N GLU A 72 17.73 -4.39 -2.85
CA GLU A 72 18.94 -3.80 -2.25
C GLU A 72 20.00 -3.47 -3.30
N ILE A 73 20.26 -4.37 -4.26
CA ILE A 73 21.17 -4.10 -5.39
C ILE A 73 20.73 -2.84 -6.15
N SER A 74 19.43 -2.65 -6.37
CA SER A 74 18.93 -1.49 -7.12
C SER A 74 19.12 -0.14 -6.44
N LYS A 75 19.49 -0.12 -5.14
CA LYS A 75 19.79 1.11 -4.40
C LYS A 75 21.27 1.49 -4.50
N ASP A 76 22.13 0.55 -4.87
CA ASP A 76 23.57 0.77 -5.01
C ASP A 76 23.91 1.18 -6.45
N ARG A 77 24.13 2.48 -6.63
CA ARG A 77 24.47 3.07 -7.93
C ARG A 77 25.77 2.52 -8.51
N THR A 78 26.66 1.96 -7.70
CA THR A 78 27.90 1.35 -8.19
C THR A 78 27.65 0.03 -8.93
N LEU A 79 26.48 -0.57 -8.72
CA LEU A 79 26.07 -1.83 -9.34
C LEU A 79 25.15 -1.64 -10.55
N ASP A 80 24.76 -0.41 -10.88
CA ASP A 80 23.82 -0.10 -11.97
C ASP A 80 24.27 -0.68 -13.33
N GLU A 81 25.56 -0.58 -13.66
CA GLU A 81 26.09 -1.10 -14.95
C GLU A 81 26.01 -2.63 -15.01
N LYS A 82 26.23 -3.30 -13.88
CA LYS A 82 26.22 -4.76 -13.78
C LYS A 82 24.80 -5.31 -13.68
N HIS A 83 23.89 -4.56 -13.05
CA HIS A 83 22.52 -4.95 -12.76
C HIS A 83 21.49 -3.87 -13.15
N PRO A 84 21.43 -3.47 -14.43
CA PRO A 84 20.56 -2.36 -14.87
C PRO A 84 19.07 -2.64 -14.67
N ASP A 85 18.70 -3.92 -14.60
CA ASP A 85 17.32 -4.39 -14.40
C ASP A 85 17.03 -4.82 -12.95
N ALA A 86 17.90 -4.51 -11.98
CA ALA A 86 17.75 -4.97 -10.58
C ALA A 86 16.36 -4.66 -10.01
N PHE A 87 15.92 -3.41 -10.10
CA PHE A 87 14.61 -2.99 -9.57
C PHE A 87 13.44 -3.70 -10.25
N LYS A 88 13.50 -3.84 -11.58
CA LYS A 88 12.49 -4.55 -12.37
C LYS A 88 12.46 -6.04 -12.00
N ASN A 89 13.61 -6.65 -11.77
CA ASN A 89 13.72 -8.02 -11.30
C ASN A 89 13.17 -8.17 -9.88
N ALA A 90 13.37 -7.20 -8.99
CA ALA A 90 12.78 -7.19 -7.66
C ALA A 90 11.25 -7.33 -7.74
N LEU A 91 10.59 -6.48 -8.54
CA LEU A 91 9.13 -6.54 -8.75
C LEU A 91 8.68 -7.88 -9.37
N LYS A 92 9.40 -8.37 -10.37
CA LYS A 92 9.11 -9.67 -11.02
C LYS A 92 9.17 -10.82 -10.02
N TYR A 93 10.17 -10.85 -9.14
CA TYR A 93 10.30 -11.90 -8.14
C TYR A 93 9.32 -11.73 -6.97
N ALA A 94 8.92 -10.50 -6.62
CA ALA A 94 7.83 -10.25 -5.66
C ALA A 94 6.50 -10.84 -6.17
N TYR A 95 6.19 -10.65 -7.46
CA TYR A 95 5.03 -11.27 -8.09
C TYR A 95 5.08 -12.81 -8.03
N LYS A 96 6.23 -13.40 -8.37
CA LYS A 96 6.40 -14.85 -8.29
C LYS A 96 6.24 -15.36 -6.85
N TYR A 97 6.80 -14.65 -5.88
CA TYR A 97 6.61 -14.93 -4.45
C TYR A 97 5.13 -14.95 -4.09
N ARG A 98 4.36 -13.92 -4.44
CA ARG A 98 2.91 -13.83 -4.16
C ARG A 98 2.10 -14.96 -4.80
N LYS A 99 2.54 -15.47 -5.96
CA LYS A 99 1.93 -16.65 -6.58
C LYS A 99 2.22 -17.96 -5.85
N LYS A 100 3.33 -18.03 -5.11
CA LYS A 100 3.76 -19.22 -4.37
C LYS A 100 3.27 -19.20 -2.93
N ASP A 101 3.15 -18.01 -2.33
CA ASP A 101 2.51 -17.77 -1.04
C ASP A 101 1.03 -17.39 -1.23
N ASP A 102 0.26 -18.29 -1.84
CA ASP A 102 -1.15 -18.08 -2.16
C ASP A 102 -2.04 -17.87 -0.92
N LYS A 103 -1.64 -18.45 0.21
CA LYS A 103 -2.29 -18.31 1.53
C LYS A 103 -1.77 -17.12 2.33
N GLY A 104 -0.77 -16.40 1.84
CA GLY A 104 -0.20 -15.23 2.49
C GLY A 104 0.45 -15.51 3.84
N ILE A 105 1.01 -16.71 4.03
CA ILE A 105 1.62 -17.19 5.30
C ILE A 105 2.76 -16.27 5.74
N TYR A 106 3.46 -15.64 4.79
CA TYR A 106 4.63 -14.81 5.06
C TYR A 106 4.36 -13.31 4.90
N LEU A 107 3.16 -12.89 4.50
CA LEU A 107 2.85 -11.48 4.20
C LEU A 107 3.08 -10.56 5.39
N GLU A 108 2.56 -10.90 6.57
CA GLU A 108 2.72 -10.08 7.78
C GLU A 108 4.21 -9.93 8.16
N LYS A 109 4.97 -11.02 8.08
CA LYS A 109 6.40 -11.03 8.42
C LYS A 109 7.23 -10.11 7.52
N TYR A 110 6.87 -9.98 6.24
CA TYR A 110 7.62 -9.23 5.25
C TYR A 110 6.87 -8.00 4.72
N GLU A 111 5.84 -7.53 5.43
CA GLU A 111 5.03 -6.37 5.04
C GLU A 111 5.90 -5.13 4.83
N GLY A 112 6.86 -4.88 5.73
CA GLY A 112 7.76 -3.73 5.60
C GLY A 112 8.55 -3.71 4.28
N PHE A 113 9.02 -4.87 3.81
CA PHE A 113 9.70 -4.98 2.52
C PHE A 113 8.74 -4.75 1.35
N LEU A 114 7.59 -5.44 1.35
CA LEU A 114 6.61 -5.33 0.26
C LEU A 114 6.09 -3.90 0.11
N THR A 115 5.85 -3.23 1.24
CA THR A 115 5.43 -1.83 1.31
C THR A 115 6.52 -0.89 0.78
N ALA A 116 7.79 -1.09 1.14
CA ALA A 116 8.90 -0.29 0.62
C ALA A 116 9.12 -0.48 -0.89
N LEU A 117 8.95 -1.71 -1.38
CA LEU A 117 9.01 -2.02 -2.81
C LEU A 117 7.86 -1.35 -3.58
N LYS A 118 6.63 -1.43 -3.04
CA LYS A 118 5.43 -0.75 -3.60
C LYS A 118 5.64 0.76 -3.67
N ASP A 119 6.07 1.39 -2.58
CA ASP A 119 6.33 2.83 -2.52
C ASP A 119 7.35 3.27 -3.57
N SER A 120 8.47 2.54 -3.66
CA SER A 120 9.55 2.82 -4.60
C SER A 120 9.08 2.68 -6.05
N ALA A 121 8.26 1.67 -6.34
CA ALA A 121 7.70 1.46 -7.67
C ALA A 121 6.64 2.52 -8.02
N ASN A 122 5.82 2.91 -7.06
CA ASN A 122 4.83 3.98 -7.24
C ASN A 122 5.52 5.32 -7.55
N LYS A 123 6.58 5.67 -6.80
CA LYS A 123 7.42 6.86 -7.08
C LYS A 123 8.02 6.82 -8.49
N LEU A 124 8.55 5.67 -8.90
CA LEU A 124 9.07 5.49 -10.26
C LEU A 124 7.98 5.63 -11.33
N GLY A 125 6.78 5.08 -11.09
CA GLY A 125 5.62 5.20 -11.96
C GLY A 125 5.19 6.66 -12.14
N GLN A 126 5.10 7.42 -11.04
CA GLN A 126 4.80 8.85 -11.07
C GLN A 126 5.89 9.65 -11.77
N TYR A 127 7.17 9.34 -11.55
CA TYR A 127 8.26 9.94 -12.30
C TYR A 127 8.09 9.72 -13.82
N TRP A 128 7.78 8.49 -14.25
CA TRP A 128 7.53 8.23 -15.67
C TRP A 128 6.33 8.98 -16.23
N LEU A 129 5.25 9.15 -15.44
CA LEU A 129 4.10 9.98 -15.84
C LEU A 129 4.50 11.44 -16.02
N GLN A 130 5.30 12.00 -15.12
CA GLN A 130 5.80 13.38 -15.20
C GLN A 130 6.73 13.58 -16.42
N GLN A 131 7.48 12.56 -16.79
CA GLN A 131 8.33 12.56 -18.00
C GLN A 131 7.56 12.20 -19.28
N GLU A 132 6.23 12.06 -19.21
CA GLU A 132 5.36 11.62 -20.31
C GLU A 132 5.74 10.26 -20.92
N GLN A 133 6.51 9.45 -20.18
CA GLN A 133 6.92 8.10 -20.57
C GLN A 133 5.84 7.08 -20.19
N TYR A 134 4.64 7.25 -20.75
CA TYR A 134 3.43 6.54 -20.32
C TYR A 134 3.51 5.01 -20.43
N ARG A 135 4.21 4.48 -21.44
CA ARG A 135 4.43 3.02 -21.56
C ARG A 135 5.27 2.47 -20.41
N LYS A 136 6.27 3.23 -19.95
CA LYS A 136 7.08 2.83 -18.79
C LYS A 136 6.25 2.93 -17.51
N ALA A 137 5.48 4.01 -17.34
CA ALA A 137 4.54 4.13 -16.22
C ALA A 137 3.57 2.95 -16.15
N SER A 138 2.92 2.62 -17.26
CA SER A 138 2.01 1.48 -17.37
C SER A 138 2.69 0.16 -17.03
N SER A 139 3.88 -0.11 -17.57
CA SER A 139 4.63 -1.31 -17.21
C SER A 139 5.01 -1.35 -15.72
N THR A 140 5.31 -0.20 -15.10
CA THR A 140 5.62 -0.12 -13.68
C THR A 140 4.39 -0.44 -12.83
N TYR A 141 3.24 0.19 -13.10
CA TYR A 141 2.01 -0.05 -12.35
C TYR A 141 1.47 -1.46 -12.53
N LEU A 142 1.52 -2.03 -13.74
CA LEU A 142 1.20 -3.45 -13.98
C LEU A 142 2.05 -4.37 -13.09
N ASN A 143 3.34 -4.08 -12.93
CA ASN A 143 4.20 -4.88 -12.07
C ASN A 143 3.83 -4.74 -10.59
N ILE A 144 3.36 -3.57 -10.14
CA ILE A 144 2.84 -3.37 -8.78
C ILE A 144 1.58 -4.21 -8.58
N VAL A 145 0.57 -4.03 -9.44
CA VAL A 145 -0.73 -4.73 -9.35
C VAL A 145 -0.56 -6.25 -9.43
N ARG A 146 0.45 -6.74 -10.16
CA ARG A 146 0.75 -8.18 -10.18
C ARG A 146 1.11 -8.76 -8.81
N PHE A 147 1.91 -8.04 -8.02
CA PHE A 147 2.28 -8.54 -6.68
C PHE A 147 1.39 -7.97 -5.56
N ASP A 148 0.67 -6.89 -5.79
CA ASP A 148 -0.31 -6.33 -4.85
C ASP A 148 -1.66 -6.05 -5.54
N PRO A 149 -2.40 -7.11 -5.94
CA PRO A 149 -3.62 -6.99 -6.76
C PRO A 149 -4.81 -6.41 -6.01
N ASP A 150 -4.72 -6.31 -4.69
CA ASP A 150 -5.79 -5.86 -3.81
C ASP A 150 -5.80 -4.34 -3.61
N ASP A 151 -4.77 -3.62 -4.09
CA ASP A 151 -4.68 -2.17 -4.00
C ASP A 151 -5.37 -1.49 -5.21
N PRO A 152 -6.60 -0.97 -5.07
CA PRO A 152 -7.33 -0.41 -6.21
C PRO A 152 -6.76 0.94 -6.66
N ILE A 153 -5.98 1.64 -5.83
CA ILE A 153 -5.32 2.89 -6.24
C ILE A 153 -4.18 2.58 -7.20
N MET A 154 -3.42 1.50 -6.97
CA MET A 154 -2.40 1.05 -7.92
C MET A 154 -3.04 0.56 -9.23
N GLN A 155 -4.17 -0.16 -9.14
CA GLN A 155 -4.94 -0.58 -10.33
C GLN A 155 -5.51 0.61 -11.11
N LEU A 156 -5.95 1.66 -10.42
CA LEU A 156 -6.39 2.88 -11.06
C LEU A 156 -5.25 3.56 -11.86
N TRP A 157 -4.06 3.66 -11.26
CA TRP A 157 -2.90 4.25 -11.91
C TRP A 157 -2.37 3.42 -13.08
N GLU A 158 -2.49 2.10 -13.01
CA GLU A 158 -2.29 1.22 -14.18
C GLU A 158 -3.22 1.65 -15.32
N GLY A 159 -4.53 1.72 -15.08
CA GLY A 159 -5.49 2.08 -16.12
C GLY A 159 -5.29 3.49 -16.69
N ILE A 160 -5.02 4.48 -15.83
CA ILE A 160 -4.72 5.87 -16.26
C ILE A 160 -3.49 5.90 -17.17
N SER A 161 -2.41 5.20 -16.78
CA SER A 161 -1.17 5.20 -17.54
C SER A 161 -1.31 4.42 -18.87
N GLU A 162 -2.13 3.37 -18.91
CA GLU A 162 -2.49 2.65 -20.14
C GLU A 162 -3.25 3.54 -21.13
N ILE A 163 -4.25 4.30 -20.67
CA ILE A 163 -4.97 5.26 -21.52
C ILE A 163 -4.02 6.31 -22.09
N LYS A 164 -3.17 6.90 -21.25
CA LYS A 164 -2.15 7.88 -21.71
C LYS A 164 -1.15 7.23 -22.68
N ALA A 165 -0.87 5.93 -22.53
CA ALA A 165 -0.06 5.15 -23.45
C ALA A 165 -0.80 4.70 -24.75
N LYS A 166 -2.04 5.14 -24.94
CA LYS A 166 -2.95 4.78 -26.06
C LYS A 166 -3.43 3.33 -26.04
N ASN A 167 -3.33 2.64 -24.89
CA ASN A 167 -3.92 1.33 -24.66
C ASN A 167 -5.30 1.50 -23.99
N VAL A 168 -6.25 2.11 -24.70
CA VAL A 168 -7.51 2.60 -24.12
C VAL A 168 -8.39 1.47 -23.59
N GLY A 169 -8.51 0.35 -24.32
CA GLY A 169 -9.40 -0.75 -23.93
C GLY A 169 -9.01 -1.39 -22.60
N GLU A 170 -7.73 -1.72 -22.41
CA GLU A 170 -7.24 -2.24 -21.13
C GLU A 170 -7.30 -1.17 -20.04
N GLY A 171 -6.96 0.07 -20.38
CA GLY A 171 -6.97 1.15 -19.40
C GLY A 171 -8.36 1.47 -18.85
N GLU A 172 -9.39 1.49 -19.70
CA GLU A 172 -10.78 1.63 -19.28
C GLU A 172 -11.24 0.44 -18.42
N ARG A 173 -10.83 -0.79 -18.77
CA ARG A 173 -11.11 -1.99 -17.99
C ARG A 173 -10.52 -1.91 -16.59
N ASN A 174 -9.23 -1.58 -16.49
CA ASN A 174 -8.52 -1.45 -15.21
C ASN A 174 -9.08 -0.30 -14.36
N MET A 175 -9.39 0.86 -14.96
CA MET A 175 -10.05 1.97 -14.25
C MET A 175 -11.42 1.56 -13.70
N THR A 176 -12.21 0.83 -14.48
CA THR A 176 -13.55 0.37 -14.05
C THR A 176 -13.43 -0.57 -12.85
N LEU A 177 -12.57 -1.60 -12.95
CA LEU A 177 -12.33 -2.55 -11.87
C LEU A 177 -11.79 -1.88 -10.60
N ALA A 178 -10.92 -0.88 -10.74
CA ALA A 178 -10.44 -0.10 -9.61
C ALA A 178 -11.59 0.67 -8.95
N MET A 179 -12.42 1.36 -9.73
CA MET A 179 -13.50 2.20 -9.22
C MET A 179 -14.70 1.40 -8.67
N GLU A 180 -14.84 0.12 -9.01
CA GLU A 180 -15.77 -0.80 -8.34
C GLU A 180 -15.37 -1.06 -6.88
N LYS A 181 -14.06 -1.10 -6.60
CA LYS A 181 -13.50 -1.30 -5.26
C LYS A 181 -13.38 0.00 -4.44
N ILE A 182 -13.35 1.15 -5.12
CA ILE A 182 -13.23 2.46 -4.48
C ILE A 182 -14.62 3.07 -4.30
N ASP A 183 -15.14 2.90 -3.09
CA ASP A 183 -16.40 3.46 -2.62
C ASP A 183 -16.18 4.58 -1.58
N GLU A 184 -17.28 5.07 -1.00
CA GLU A 184 -17.24 6.15 -0.01
C GLU A 184 -16.60 5.74 1.32
N ASN A 185 -16.46 4.44 1.59
CA ASN A 185 -15.83 3.89 2.79
C ASN A 185 -14.36 3.53 2.56
N PHE A 186 -13.93 3.40 1.31
CA PHE A 186 -12.55 3.09 0.97
C PHE A 186 -11.56 4.13 1.51
N LEU A 187 -10.52 3.65 2.19
CA LEU A 187 -9.42 4.44 2.73
C LEU A 187 -8.11 3.90 2.13
N PRO A 188 -7.37 4.72 1.36
CA PRO A 188 -6.11 4.30 0.78
C PRO A 188 -5.08 3.96 1.85
N ASP A 189 -4.19 3.02 1.52
CA ASP A 189 -2.97 2.78 2.29
C ASP A 189 -2.13 4.09 2.35
N LYS A 190 -1.50 4.34 3.50
CA LYS A 190 -0.59 5.46 3.73
C LYS A 190 0.45 5.62 2.62
N VAL A 191 0.94 4.51 2.06
CA VAL A 191 1.95 4.53 0.99
C VAL A 191 1.43 5.08 -0.33
N VAL A 192 0.13 4.98 -0.59
CA VAL A 192 -0.49 5.43 -1.86
C VAL A 192 -1.34 6.67 -1.68
N LEU A 193 -1.50 7.14 -0.45
CA LEU A 193 -2.32 8.29 -0.07
C LEU A 193 -1.93 9.57 -0.84
N TRP A 194 -0.63 9.80 -1.00
CA TRP A 194 -0.08 10.98 -1.68
C TRP A 194 -0.42 11.04 -3.18
N VAL A 195 -0.68 9.90 -3.83
CA VAL A 195 -1.13 9.84 -5.23
C VAL A 195 -2.64 9.67 -5.37
N SER A 196 -3.36 9.39 -4.29
CA SER A 196 -4.77 8.96 -4.36
C SER A 196 -5.68 10.06 -4.87
N SER A 197 -5.57 11.29 -4.33
CA SER A 197 -6.34 12.44 -4.83
C SER A 197 -6.07 12.71 -6.30
N LYS A 198 -4.79 12.72 -6.71
CA LYS A 198 -4.41 13.02 -8.08
C LYS A 198 -4.91 11.95 -9.06
N GLY A 199 -4.87 10.68 -8.67
CA GLY A 199 -5.45 9.59 -9.46
C GLY A 199 -6.96 9.77 -9.68
N MET A 200 -7.69 10.20 -8.66
CA MET A 200 -9.12 10.51 -8.76
C MET A 200 -9.42 11.70 -9.68
N GLU A 201 -8.56 12.72 -9.68
CA GLU A 201 -8.69 13.86 -10.60
C GLU A 201 -8.44 13.45 -12.05
N GLU A 202 -7.43 12.61 -12.32
CA GLU A 202 -7.18 12.07 -13.66
C GLU A 202 -8.34 11.20 -14.14
N TYR A 203 -8.91 10.38 -13.26
CA TYR A 203 -10.14 9.62 -13.55
C TYR A 203 -11.29 10.55 -13.92
N ALA A 204 -11.55 11.59 -13.11
CA ALA A 204 -12.63 12.53 -13.36
C ALA A 204 -12.47 13.28 -14.70
N ALA A 205 -11.25 13.73 -15.01
CA ALA A 205 -10.93 14.38 -16.28
C ALA A 205 -11.17 13.46 -17.48
N TYR A 206 -10.81 12.18 -17.36
CA TYR A 206 -11.08 11.20 -18.40
C TYR A 206 -12.57 10.92 -18.59
N MET A 207 -13.34 10.79 -17.50
CA MET A 207 -14.79 10.61 -17.57
C MET A 207 -15.49 11.81 -18.22
N GLU A 208 -15.03 13.02 -17.91
CA GLU A 208 -15.51 14.24 -18.58
C GLU A 208 -15.24 14.22 -20.09
N TYR A 209 -14.02 13.85 -20.50
CA TYR A 209 -13.69 13.68 -21.92
C TYR A 209 -14.60 12.68 -22.62
N LYS A 210 -15.04 11.63 -21.91
CA LYS A 210 -15.99 10.61 -22.41
C LYS A 210 -17.45 11.06 -22.37
N GLY A 211 -17.77 12.21 -21.78
CA GLY A 211 -19.14 12.67 -21.55
C GLY A 211 -19.86 11.97 -20.39
N ASP A 212 -19.15 11.19 -19.58
CA ASP A 212 -19.70 10.57 -18.36
C ASP A 212 -19.59 11.51 -17.16
N TYR A 213 -20.61 12.35 -17.01
CA TYR A 213 -20.68 13.28 -15.88
C TYR A 213 -20.97 12.59 -14.53
N ALA A 214 -21.51 11.37 -14.52
CA ALA A 214 -21.71 10.63 -13.27
C ALA A 214 -20.37 10.11 -12.75
N GLY A 215 -19.57 9.49 -13.62
CA GLY A 215 -18.18 9.12 -13.35
C GLY A 215 -17.36 10.33 -12.92
N LYS A 216 -17.44 11.45 -13.66
CA LYS A 216 -16.76 12.70 -13.29
C LYS A 216 -17.05 13.11 -11.84
N ARG A 217 -18.33 13.21 -11.46
CA ARG A 217 -18.74 13.61 -10.10
C ARG A 217 -18.24 12.63 -9.04
N LYS A 218 -18.28 11.32 -9.32
CA LYS A 218 -17.71 10.30 -8.42
C LYS A 218 -16.22 10.54 -8.20
N GLY A 219 -15.46 10.73 -9.28
CA GLY A 219 -14.03 11.03 -9.21
C GLY A 219 -13.73 12.29 -8.40
N GLN A 220 -14.47 13.39 -8.64
CA GLN A 220 -14.30 14.64 -7.90
C GLN A 220 -14.58 14.48 -6.40
N LYS A 221 -15.67 13.79 -6.03
CA LYS A 221 -16.00 13.51 -4.62
C LYS A 221 -14.89 12.72 -3.93
N MET A 222 -14.37 11.68 -4.59
CA MET A 222 -13.28 10.87 -4.04
C MET A 222 -11.96 11.63 -3.97
N ALA A 223 -11.65 12.48 -4.97
CA ALA A 223 -10.50 13.36 -4.93
C ALA A 223 -10.54 14.28 -3.70
N GLU A 224 -11.67 14.96 -3.47
CA GLU A 224 -11.87 15.82 -2.30
C GLU A 224 -11.72 15.06 -0.98
N LYS A 225 -12.27 13.84 -0.89
CA LYS A 225 -12.07 12.96 0.26
C LYS A 225 -10.58 12.72 0.50
N PHE A 226 -9.83 12.35 -0.53
CA PHE A 226 -8.40 12.01 -0.41
C PHE A 226 -7.48 13.22 -0.22
N LYS A 227 -7.87 14.42 -0.67
CA LYS A 227 -7.11 15.66 -0.42
C LYS A 227 -6.88 15.92 1.06
N LYS A 228 -7.87 15.60 1.91
CA LYS A 228 -7.77 15.71 3.37
C LYS A 228 -6.60 14.91 3.95
N TYR A 229 -6.12 13.92 3.21
CA TYR A 229 -5.06 13.01 3.62
C TYR A 229 -3.75 13.20 2.83
N SER A 230 -3.67 14.19 1.93
CA SER A 230 -2.44 14.48 1.18
C SER A 230 -1.31 14.92 2.14
N PRO A 231 -0.05 14.48 1.93
CA PRO A 231 1.09 14.95 2.72
C PRO A 231 1.23 16.47 2.78
N GLU A 232 0.89 17.19 1.70
CA GLU A 232 0.93 18.65 1.64
C GLU A 232 -0.13 19.29 2.54
N GLU A 233 -1.34 18.72 2.58
CA GLU A 233 -2.40 19.19 3.46
C GLU A 233 -2.10 18.83 4.92
N ILE A 234 -1.50 17.66 5.18
CA ILE A 234 -0.98 17.29 6.50
C ILE A 234 0.11 18.27 6.95
N GLU A 235 1.06 18.63 6.08
CA GLU A 235 2.13 19.57 6.41
C GLU A 235 1.60 21.00 6.58
N ARG A 236 0.64 21.41 5.76
CA ARG A 236 -0.08 22.69 5.88
C ARG A 236 -0.84 22.77 7.20
N GLN A 237 -1.55 21.71 7.58
CA GLN A 237 -2.28 21.63 8.85
C GLN A 237 -1.31 21.68 10.05
N LYS A 238 -0.22 20.90 10.01
CA LYS A 238 0.86 20.99 11.01
C LYS A 238 1.46 22.40 11.14
N LYS A 239 1.68 23.10 10.03
CA LYS A 239 2.17 24.48 10.03
C LYS A 239 1.15 25.44 10.64
N LEU A 240 -0.13 25.30 10.31
CA LEU A 240 -1.21 26.10 10.87
C LEU A 240 -1.42 25.86 12.38
N GLU A 241 -1.31 24.62 12.85
CA GLU A 241 -1.31 24.28 14.28
C GLU A 241 -0.09 24.84 15.00
N ALA A 242 1.10 24.69 14.43
CA ALA A 242 2.32 25.27 14.98
C ALA A 242 2.22 26.80 15.07
N GLU A 243 1.51 27.45 14.14
CA GLU A 243 1.25 28.89 14.16
C GLU A 243 0.19 29.30 15.19
N LYS A 244 -0.86 28.49 15.39
CA LYS A 244 -1.86 28.69 16.46
C LYS A 244 -1.27 28.47 17.86
N ASN A 245 -0.31 27.56 17.99
CA ASN A 245 0.40 27.24 19.23
C ASN A 245 1.68 28.05 19.43
N LYS A 246 2.01 29.01 18.54
CA LYS A 246 3.05 30.00 18.86
C LYS A 246 2.57 30.79 20.08
N PRO A 247 3.38 30.90 21.14
CA PRO A 247 3.05 31.79 22.25
C PRO A 247 2.84 33.18 21.64
N LYS A 248 1.69 33.79 21.92
CA LYS A 248 1.47 35.20 21.60
C LYS A 248 2.66 35.93 22.23
N ARG A 249 3.53 36.52 21.41
CA ARG A 249 4.53 37.44 21.93
C ARG A 249 3.74 38.53 22.63
N GLU A 250 3.83 38.57 23.96
CA GLU A 250 3.47 39.77 24.71
C GLU A 250 4.38 40.87 24.17
N VAL A 251 3.86 41.63 23.21
CA VAL A 251 4.40 42.94 22.94
C VAL A 251 4.12 43.72 24.21
N LYS A 252 5.13 43.88 25.06
CA LYS A 252 5.11 44.94 26.07
C LYS A 252 5.06 46.24 25.30
N SER A 253 3.85 46.74 25.06
CA SER A 253 3.63 48.12 24.66
C SER A 253 4.21 48.98 25.78
N PHE A 254 5.30 49.68 25.49
CA PHE A 254 5.64 50.87 26.25
C PHE A 254 4.52 51.86 25.98
N GLU A 255 3.73 52.14 27.01
CA GLU A 255 2.75 53.22 26.99
C GLU A 255 3.51 54.54 26.87
N THR A 256 3.17 55.31 25.83
CA THR A 256 3.28 56.76 25.87
C THR A 256 1.92 57.32 25.51
N ASP A 257 1.51 58.29 26.32
CA ASP A 257 0.17 58.80 26.56
C ASP A 257 -0.70 59.16 25.35
N ASP A 258 -1.99 58.94 25.59
CA ASP A 258 -3.17 59.74 25.28
C ASP A 258 -3.73 59.89 23.85
N ASN A 259 -5.04 59.57 23.82
CA ASN A 259 -6.12 60.01 22.91
C ASN A 259 -6.43 59.21 21.64
N ALA A 260 -7.47 58.38 21.79
CA ALA A 260 -8.76 58.49 21.08
C ALA A 260 -9.16 57.40 20.04
N VAL A 261 -10.44 56.99 20.18
CA VAL A 261 -11.41 56.56 19.16
C VAL A 261 -11.65 55.04 18.91
N LYS A 262 -12.77 54.59 19.51
CA LYS A 262 -13.88 53.73 19.00
C LYS A 262 -13.60 52.32 18.42
N ASN A 263 -14.04 51.33 19.21
CA ASN A 263 -14.88 50.18 18.86
C ASN A 263 -15.06 49.81 17.38
N GLN A 264 -14.39 48.74 16.94
CA GLN A 264 -14.98 47.70 16.07
C GLN A 264 -14.42 46.33 16.46
N LYS A 265 -15.29 45.38 16.82
CA LYS A 265 -14.94 43.95 16.94
C LYS A 265 -15.12 43.29 15.56
N PRO A 266 -14.10 42.65 14.95
CA PRO A 266 -14.33 41.73 13.86
C PRO A 266 -14.85 40.39 14.43
N LYS A 267 -16.01 39.97 13.94
CA LYS A 267 -16.61 38.66 14.18
C LYS A 267 -15.89 37.64 13.29
N ILE A 268 -14.96 36.87 13.86
CA ILE A 268 -14.38 35.70 13.17
C ILE A 268 -15.29 34.51 13.46
N ILE A 269 -16.06 34.10 12.46
CA ILE A 269 -16.71 32.78 12.43
C ILE A 269 -15.67 31.82 11.87
N GLY A 270 -14.98 31.10 12.75
CA GLY A 270 -14.15 29.96 12.39
C GLY A 270 -14.78 28.71 12.96
N THR A 271 -15.39 27.89 12.11
CA THR A 271 -15.72 26.51 12.47
C THR A 271 -14.44 25.68 12.39
N ASN A 272 -14.17 25.03 13.51
CA ASN A 272 -12.98 24.32 13.91
C ASN A 272 -13.30 22.82 13.82
N GLU A 273 -12.51 22.02 13.10
CA GLU A 273 -12.43 20.57 13.33
C GLU A 273 -10.94 20.18 13.32
N ASN A 274 -10.55 19.43 14.36
CA ASN A 274 -9.22 19.44 14.95
C ASN A 274 -8.26 18.46 14.28
N ALA A 275 -6.98 18.80 14.28
CA ALA A 275 -5.89 17.89 13.90
C ALA A 275 -5.78 16.64 14.78
N ASP A 276 -6.28 16.71 16.01
CA ASP A 276 -6.45 15.55 16.89
C ASP A 276 -7.45 14.54 16.30
N ASP A 277 -8.44 14.99 15.53
CA ASP A 277 -9.42 14.13 14.88
C ASP A 277 -8.80 13.43 13.66
N VAL A 278 -7.91 14.11 12.93
CA VAL A 278 -7.17 13.52 11.80
C VAL A 278 -6.11 12.52 12.27
N LYS A 279 -5.38 12.83 13.35
CA LYS A 279 -4.41 11.89 13.94
C LYS A 279 -5.12 10.64 14.48
N LYS A 280 -6.24 10.82 15.18
CA LYS A 280 -7.09 9.71 15.64
C LYS A 280 -7.67 8.93 14.47
N GLU A 281 -8.05 9.58 13.37
CA GLU A 281 -8.56 8.89 12.19
C GLU A 281 -7.44 8.12 11.45
N LEU A 282 -6.21 8.63 11.41
CA LEU A 282 -5.05 7.90 10.88
C LEU A 282 -4.66 6.70 11.76
N GLU A 283 -4.69 6.87 13.08
CA GLU A 283 -4.49 5.76 14.04
C GLU A 283 -5.64 4.75 13.96
N ARG A 284 -6.87 5.21 13.74
CA ARG A 284 -8.06 4.37 13.50
C ARG A 284 -7.98 3.64 12.16
N ILE A 285 -7.50 4.27 11.08
CA ILE A 285 -7.23 3.60 9.80
C ILE A 285 -6.20 2.49 10.00
N GLU A 286 -5.11 2.75 10.72
CA GLU A 286 -4.12 1.72 11.05
C GLU A 286 -4.73 0.58 11.92
N GLN A 287 -5.68 0.87 12.79
CA GLN A 287 -6.41 -0.14 13.58
C GLN A 287 -7.43 -0.93 12.74
N GLU A 288 -8.27 -0.27 11.93
CA GLU A 288 -9.27 -0.91 11.05
C GLU A 288 -8.59 -1.78 9.96
N GLN A 289 -7.42 -1.36 9.47
CA GLN A 289 -6.60 -2.18 8.56
C GLN A 289 -5.99 -3.41 9.26
N LYS A 290 -5.65 -3.32 10.55
CA LYS A 290 -5.22 -4.48 11.34
C LYS A 290 -6.38 -5.44 11.63
N GLU A 291 -7.58 -4.92 11.88
CA GLU A 291 -8.78 -5.71 12.19
C GLU A 291 -9.38 -6.40 10.95
N SER A 292 -9.43 -5.73 9.81
CA SER A 292 -9.92 -6.31 8.55
C SER A 292 -9.02 -7.41 7.96
N LYS A 293 -7.74 -7.46 8.37
CA LYS A 293 -6.78 -8.51 8.02
C LYS A 293 -6.86 -9.74 8.95
N GLN A 294 -7.67 -9.74 10.01
CA GLN A 294 -7.91 -10.95 10.81
C GLN A 294 -8.83 -11.93 10.04
N PRO A 295 -8.49 -13.24 9.96
CA PRO A 295 -9.31 -14.21 9.25
C PRO A 295 -10.69 -14.32 9.92
N LYS A 296 -11.75 -13.99 9.17
CA LYS A 296 -13.15 -14.19 9.60
C LYS A 296 -13.35 -15.66 9.97
N ARG A 297 -13.45 -15.97 11.27
CA ARG A 297 -14.00 -17.25 11.76
C ARG A 297 -15.43 -17.36 11.24
N GLN A 298 -15.65 -18.20 10.23
CA GLN A 298 -16.99 -18.62 9.87
C GLN A 298 -17.54 -19.52 10.98
N THR A 299 -18.30 -18.95 11.92
CA THR A 299 -19.24 -19.73 12.73
C THR A 299 -20.42 -20.12 11.85
N LYS A 300 -20.38 -21.33 11.28
CA LYS A 300 -21.60 -22.00 10.82
C LYS A 300 -22.31 -22.53 12.06
N THR A 301 -23.37 -21.85 12.49
CA THR A 301 -24.41 -22.45 13.33
C THR A 301 -25.14 -23.48 12.48
N PHE A 302 -24.95 -24.76 12.80
CA PHE A 302 -25.86 -25.81 12.37
C PHE A 302 -27.03 -25.82 13.35
N GLU A 303 -28.18 -25.31 12.91
CA GLU A 303 -29.46 -25.69 13.51
C GLU A 303 -29.71 -27.16 13.12
N SER A 304 -29.87 -28.00 14.12
CA SER A 304 -30.31 -29.38 13.96
C SER A 304 -31.83 -29.42 14.16
N ASP A 305 -32.57 -29.52 13.05
CA ASP A 305 -33.97 -29.94 13.10
C ASP A 305 -34.01 -31.42 13.49
N ASN A 306 -34.66 -31.69 14.63
CA ASN A 306 -35.22 -32.98 15.03
C ASN A 306 -36.71 -32.78 15.24
#